data_AF-A0AAW9RKW2-F1
#
_entry.id   AF-A0AAW9RKW2-F1
#
_cell.length_a   1.000
_cell.length_b   1.000
_cell.length_c   1.000
_cell.angle_alpha   90.00
_cell.angle_beta   90.00
_cell.angle_gamma   90.00
#
_symmetry.space_group_name_H-M   'P 1'
#
loop_
_entity.id
_entity.type
_entity.pdbx_description
1 polymer ?
#
loop_
_entity_poly.entity_id
_entity_poly.type
_entity_poly.pdbx_seq_one_letter_code
_entity_poly.pdbx_strand_id
1 'polypeptide(L)'
;MTRAVPTAAFRPAFHPVISAAIAALALLILSGCAGDGIDDRRAGQQIVCHKESKTLAVSNADSFVHLNHGDSPGPCPVDDEKDAASAD
;
A
#
# COMPACT_ATOMS: atom_id res chain seq x y z
N MET A 1 54.23 5.45 -50.92
CA MET A 1 54.26 6.04 -49.56
C MET A 1 52.93 5.71 -48.89
N THR A 2 52.86 4.65 -48.10
CA THR A 2 51.63 4.21 -47.40
C THR A 2 51.79 4.48 -45.91
N ARG A 3 50.94 5.35 -45.34
CA ARG A 3 50.92 5.69 -43.92
C ARG A 3 49.93 4.77 -43.21
N ALA A 4 50.37 4.04 -42.19
CA ALA A 4 49.50 3.31 -41.29
C ALA A 4 48.84 4.28 -40.30
N VAL A 5 47.53 4.14 -40.09
CA VAL A 5 46.76 4.87 -39.08
C VAL A 5 46.70 4.00 -37.82
N PRO A 6 47.08 4.51 -36.63
CA PRO A 6 46.95 3.73 -35.41
C PRO A 6 45.50 3.69 -34.94
N THR A 7 44.95 2.49 -34.82
CA THR A 7 43.66 2.21 -34.19
C THR A 7 43.83 2.36 -32.68
N ALA A 8 43.38 3.48 -32.12
CA ALA A 8 43.31 3.66 -30.67
C ALA A 8 42.22 2.75 -30.10
N ALA A 9 42.62 1.75 -29.31
CA ALA A 9 41.70 0.90 -28.57
C ALA A 9 41.04 1.73 -27.46
N PHE A 10 39.75 2.01 -27.61
CA PHE A 10 38.94 2.64 -26.58
C PHE A 10 38.71 1.63 -25.45
N ARG A 11 39.46 1.77 -24.35
CA ARG A 11 39.26 0.98 -23.13
C ARG A 11 38.23 1.71 -22.26
N PRO A 12 36.99 1.21 -22.10
CA PRO A 12 36.09 1.75 -21.09
C PRO A 12 36.68 1.42 -19.72
N ALA A 13 37.03 2.45 -18.97
CA ALA A 13 37.40 2.31 -17.57
C ALA A 13 36.13 1.94 -16.77
N PHE A 14 35.90 0.65 -16.60
CA PHE A 14 34.88 0.13 -15.70
C PHE A 14 35.30 0.45 -14.26
N HIS A 15 34.69 1.48 -13.68
CA HIS A 15 34.93 1.88 -12.29
C HIS A 15 34.02 1.04 -11.37
N PRO A 16 34.56 0.08 -10.62
CA PRO A 16 33.77 -0.91 -9.88
C PRO A 16 32.88 -0.30 -8.78
N VAL A 17 33.20 0.92 -8.34
CA VAL A 17 32.51 1.65 -7.27
C VAL A 17 31.11 2.11 -7.69
N ILE A 18 30.93 2.50 -8.96
CA ILE A 18 29.63 2.96 -9.48
C ILE A 18 28.65 1.77 -9.59
N SER A 19 29.17 0.57 -9.88
CA SER A 19 28.35 -0.64 -10.05
C SER A 19 27.78 -1.16 -8.73
N ALA A 20 28.51 -1.03 -7.63
CA ALA A 20 28.06 -1.49 -6.32
C ALA A 20 26.97 -0.57 -5.71
N ALA A 21 27.10 0.74 -5.90
CA ALA A 21 26.12 1.72 -5.43
C ALA A 21 24.76 1.57 -6.13
N ILE A 22 24.76 1.31 -7.44
CA ILE A 22 23.54 1.10 -8.22
C ILE A 22 22.84 -0.20 -7.80
N ALA A 23 23.60 -1.27 -7.54
CA ALA A 23 23.04 -2.54 -7.06
C ALA A 23 22.41 -2.41 -5.66
N ALA A 24 23.05 -1.68 -4.75
CA ALA A 24 22.51 -1.42 -3.42
C ALA A 24 21.23 -0.57 -3.47
N LEU A 25 21.18 0.46 -4.33
CA LEU A 25 19.99 1.28 -4.51
C LEU A 25 18.83 0.47 -5.12
N ALA A 26 19.11 -0.40 -6.10
CA ALA A 26 18.10 -1.29 -6.67
C ALA A 26 17.51 -2.24 -5.63
N LEU A 27 18.34 -2.82 -4.75
CA LEU A 27 17.89 -3.70 -3.66
C LEU A 27 17.01 -2.97 -2.64
N LEU A 28 17.30 -1.70 -2.33
CA LEU A 28 16.48 -0.89 -1.42
C LEU A 28 15.09 -0.59 -2.00
N ILE A 29 14.98 -0.35 -3.32
CA ILE A 29 13.70 -0.07 -3.98
C ILE A 29 12.79 -1.32 -4.00
N LEU A 30 13.36 -2.52 -4.15
CA LEU A 30 12.58 -3.77 -4.15
C LEU A 30 12.01 -4.13 -2.76
N SER A 31 12.55 -3.59 -1.68
CA SER A 31 12.06 -3.85 -0.31
C SER A 31 10.81 -3.05 0.07
N GLY A 32 10.36 -2.10 -0.76
CA GLY A 32 9.24 -1.20 -0.44
C GLY A 32 7.84 -1.75 -0.70
N CYS A 33 7.68 -2.96 -1.27
CA CYS A 33 6.38 -3.46 -1.73
C CYS A 33 5.74 -4.56 -0.86
N ALA A 34 6.35 -4.94 0.27
CA ALA A 34 5.89 -6.07 1.09
C ALA A 34 5.05 -5.68 2.33
N GLY A 35 4.68 -4.40 2.47
CA GLY A 35 4.15 -3.85 3.74
C GLY A 35 2.67 -3.45 3.77
N ASP A 36 1.88 -3.69 2.72
CA ASP A 36 0.45 -3.35 2.74
C ASP A 36 -0.36 -4.58 3.17
N GLY A 37 -0.65 -4.67 4.47
CA GLY A 37 -1.56 -5.68 5.02
C GLY A 37 -3.01 -5.34 4.63
N ILE A 38 -3.53 -5.99 3.58
CA ILE A 38 -4.90 -5.85 3.06
C ILE A 38 -5.87 -6.74 3.87
N ASP A 39 -5.68 -6.89 5.18
CA ASP A 39 -6.51 -7.82 5.95
C ASP A 39 -7.86 -7.21 6.39
N ASP A 40 -7.95 -5.87 6.48
CA ASP A 40 -9.19 -5.15 6.85
C ASP A 40 -10.00 -4.64 5.66
N ARG A 41 -9.47 -4.74 4.44
CA ARG A 41 -10.23 -4.44 3.23
C ARG A 41 -10.52 -5.76 2.53
N ARG A 42 -11.69 -6.35 2.79
CA ARG A 42 -12.30 -7.25 1.79
C ARG A 42 -12.21 -6.52 0.46
N ALA A 43 -11.37 -6.99 -0.46
CA ALA A 43 -10.87 -6.21 -1.59
C ALA A 43 -11.94 -5.29 -2.23
N GLY A 44 -11.79 -3.97 -2.06
CA GLY A 44 -12.73 -3.01 -2.62
C GLY A 44 -13.99 -2.73 -1.79
N GLN A 45 -14.06 -3.19 -0.53
CA GLN A 45 -15.16 -2.92 0.40
C GLN A 45 -14.70 -2.20 1.68
N GLN A 46 -15.64 -1.53 2.34
CA GLN A 46 -15.52 -0.87 3.64
C GLN A 46 -16.53 -1.51 4.60
N ILE A 47 -16.10 -1.83 5.82
CA ILE A 47 -17.01 -2.31 6.87
C ILE A 47 -17.70 -1.10 7.51
N VAL A 48 -19.02 -1.19 7.67
CA VAL A 48 -19.84 -0.17 8.34
C VAL A 48 -20.85 -0.81 9.30
N CYS A 49 -21.17 -0.09 10.37
CA CYS A 49 -22.28 -0.37 11.23
C CYS A 49 -23.50 0.37 10.70
N HIS A 50 -24.43 -0.42 10.16
CA HIS A 50 -25.72 0.01 9.68
C HIS A 50 -26.75 -0.14 10.79
N LYS A 51 -27.85 0.63 10.66
CA LYS A 51 -29.02 0.62 11.55
C LYS A 51 -29.36 -0.77 12.10
N GLU A 52 -29.87 -0.80 13.34
CA GLU A 52 -30.23 -2.04 14.06
C GLU A 52 -29.03 -2.96 14.31
N SER A 53 -27.86 -2.39 14.54
CA SER A 53 -26.62 -3.13 14.85
C SER A 53 -26.21 -4.14 13.77
N LYS A 54 -26.48 -3.84 12.50
CA LYS A 54 -26.11 -4.70 11.37
C LYS A 54 -24.74 -4.30 10.85
N THR A 55 -23.76 -5.20 10.98
CA THR A 55 -22.45 -5.01 10.36
C THR A 55 -22.51 -5.40 8.88
N LEU A 56 -22.22 -4.45 7.99
CA LEU A 56 -22.26 -4.65 6.54
C LEU A 56 -20.87 -4.39 5.94
N ALA A 57 -20.56 -5.12 4.85
CA ALA A 57 -19.45 -4.80 3.97
C ALA A 57 -20.02 -4.11 2.72
N VAL A 58 -19.75 -2.81 2.57
CA VAL A 58 -20.23 -1.98 1.46
C VAL A 58 -19.09 -1.73 0.49
N SER A 59 -19.37 -1.44 -0.78
CA SER A 59 -18.29 -1.10 -1.72
C SER A 59 -17.58 0.20 -1.28
N ASN A 60 -16.30 0.36 -1.59
CA ASN A 60 -15.61 1.63 -1.32
C ASN A 60 -16.25 2.79 -2.09
N ALA A 61 -16.82 2.53 -3.27
CA ALA A 61 -17.53 3.54 -4.06
C ALA A 61 -18.81 4.04 -3.36
N ASP A 62 -19.50 3.15 -2.64
CA ASP A 62 -20.73 3.47 -1.92
C ASP A 62 -20.48 3.91 -0.47
N SER A 63 -19.26 3.74 0.05
CA SER A 63 -18.91 4.05 1.44
C SER A 63 -19.28 5.49 1.82
N PHE A 64 -19.08 6.44 0.92
CA PHE A 64 -19.45 7.84 1.14
C PHE A 64 -20.96 8.02 1.37
N VAL A 65 -21.80 7.34 0.59
CA VAL A 65 -23.26 7.42 0.73
C VAL A 65 -23.70 6.83 2.07
N HIS A 66 -23.16 5.67 2.44
CA HIS A 66 -23.44 5.03 3.72
C HIS A 66 -23.10 5.94 4.91
N LEU A 67 -21.89 6.53 4.91
CA LEU A 67 -21.45 7.43 5.97
C LEU A 67 -22.28 8.73 6.01
N ASN A 68 -22.63 9.30 4.86
CA ASN A 68 -23.46 10.50 4.77
C ASN A 68 -24.92 10.27 5.21
N HIS A 69 -25.38 9.02 5.22
CA HIS A 69 -26.75 8.63 5.59
C HIS A 69 -26.86 8.12 7.04
N GLY A 70 -25.77 8.16 7.81
CA GLY A 70 -25.74 7.88 9.24
C GLY A 70 -25.17 6.52 9.63
N ASP A 71 -24.61 5.75 8.69
CA ASP A 71 -23.84 4.56 9.05
C ASP A 71 -22.50 4.97 9.67
N SER A 72 -21.99 4.16 10.60
CA SER A 72 -20.70 4.40 11.25
C SER A 72 -19.62 3.51 10.67
N PRO A 73 -18.37 3.98 10.54
CA PRO A 73 -17.27 3.13 10.05
C PRO A 73 -16.94 2.03 11.06
N GLY A 74 -16.65 0.83 10.56
CA GLY A 74 -16.28 -0.33 11.38
C GLY A 74 -17.47 -1.24 11.74
N PRO A 75 -17.23 -2.33 12.49
CA PRO A 75 -18.28 -3.23 12.94
C PRO A 75 -19.20 -2.57 13.97
N CYS A 76 -20.40 -3.11 14.14
CA CYS A 76 -21.28 -2.69 15.22
C CYS A 76 -20.74 -3.14 16.59
N PRO A 77 -21.02 -2.41 17.68
CA PRO A 77 -20.69 -2.86 19.02
C PRO A 77 -21.35 -4.22 19.27
N VAL A 78 -20.60 -5.14 19.84
CA VAL A 78 -21.15 -6.37 20.42
C VAL A 78 -21.97 -5.96 21.65
N ASP A 79 -23.10 -6.62 21.91
CA ASP A 79 -24.08 -6.23 22.94
C ASP A 79 -23.55 -6.22 24.39
N ASP A 80 -22.23 -6.31 24.64
CA ASP A 80 -21.61 -5.97 25.92
C ASP A 80 -21.56 -4.44 26.18
N GLU A 81 -21.65 -3.61 25.14
CA GLU A 81 -21.58 -2.14 25.23
C GLU A 81 -22.96 -1.47 25.41
N LYS A 82 -24.05 -2.19 25.11
CA LYS A 82 -25.42 -1.67 25.28
C LYS A 82 -25.79 -1.47 26.75
N ASP A 83 -25.09 -2.17 27.65
CA ASP A 83 -25.23 -2.06 29.10
C ASP A 83 -24.27 -1.04 29.74
N ALA A 84 -23.17 -0.67 29.06
CA ALA A 84 -22.18 0.29 29.56
C ALA A 84 -22.55 1.75 29.28
N ALA A 85 -23.37 2.01 28.26
CA ALA A 85 -23.82 3.36 27.89
C ALA A 85 -25.09 3.85 28.61
N SER A 86 -25.65 3.07 29.54
CA SER A 86 -26.85 3.43 30.34
C SER A 86 -26.58 3.55 31.84
N ALA A 87 -25.32 3.54 32.26
CA ALA A 87 -24.89 3.76 33.64
C ALA A 87 -24.17 5.10 33.78
N ASP A 88 -24.86 6.20 33.46
CA ASP A 88 -24.66 7.53 34.07
C ASP A 88 -25.96 8.33 34.00
#